data_AF-A0A497AAY0-F1
#
_entry.id   AF-A0A497AAY0-F1
#
_cell.length_a   1.000
_cell.length_b   1.000
_cell.length_c   1.000
_cell.angle_alpha   90.00
_cell.angle_beta   90.00
_cell.angle_gamma   90.00
#
_symmetry.space_group_name_H-M   'P 1'
#
loop_
_entity.id
_entity.type
_entity.pdbx_description
1 polymer ?
#
loop_
_entity_poly.entity_id
_entity_poly.type
_entity_poly.pdbx_seq_one_letter_code
_entity_poly.pdbx_strand_id
1 'polypeptide(L)'
;MQQKLFSGRAVLEERAAYEVHQIEEAQTSYENVYWFARALIDSEHGSPGSDTTRMLQLSQIIATVLSLPESKFRSSKKVIWSFLQRPHRLGTQIASKIQKLIEYLDPLISTRKDLEVLKFTIDHIIVPTNTLLRQVPTSDREVAEQLIREYLTEEGESGLKDVILMWDRIGQRRCMETERVIVVAGFRILRATLDDLLREGKLTRLDADQTLTAFVQEFERRLVRGVRPRRAGHSLEDVTGVILDHFGITDFTDAPEHIKTVFEVDKVIPLADGWRIGVSCKRTLRERWKQAASLDERRLDDEKIRRTLHVITYTSDLTVPKVEAIGESRGVVYIPDDDQFLRNHRDDPDVSAYVRPMTAFISDLRDAIRLGKATAIPR
;
A
#
# COMPACT_ATOMS: atom_id res chain seq x y z
N MET A 1 -9.86 -13.56 -46.07
CA MET A 1 -9.41 -12.60 -45.04
C MET A 1 -8.53 -13.24 -43.96
N GLN A 2 -8.87 -14.43 -43.44
CA GLN A 2 -8.10 -15.10 -42.36
C GLN A 2 -6.61 -15.37 -42.67
N GLN A 3 -6.23 -15.79 -43.89
CA GLN A 3 -4.83 -16.10 -44.23
C GLN A 3 -3.82 -14.95 -43.97
N LYS A 4 -4.21 -13.69 -44.15
CA LYS A 4 -3.34 -12.52 -43.85
C LYS A 4 -3.15 -12.27 -42.35
N LEU A 5 -4.06 -12.73 -41.50
CA LEU A 5 -3.92 -12.61 -40.04
C LEU A 5 -2.94 -13.65 -39.49
N PHE A 6 -2.98 -14.89 -40.01
CA PHE A 6 -2.04 -15.93 -39.60
C PHE A 6 -0.59 -15.59 -39.99
N SER A 7 -0.34 -15.04 -41.19
CA SER A 7 1.00 -14.59 -41.58
C SER A 7 1.50 -13.43 -40.73
N GLY A 8 0.63 -12.48 -40.34
CA GLY A 8 1.01 -11.37 -39.47
C GLY A 8 1.36 -11.80 -38.05
N ARG A 9 0.69 -12.83 -37.52
CA ARG A 9 0.97 -13.37 -36.19
C ARG A 9 2.32 -14.11 -36.14
N ALA A 10 2.61 -14.95 -37.13
CA ALA A 10 3.88 -15.67 -37.23
C ALA A 10 5.08 -14.70 -37.26
N VAL A 11 5.00 -13.62 -38.06
CA VAL A 11 6.06 -12.60 -38.15
C VAL A 11 6.29 -11.85 -36.83
N LEU A 12 5.24 -11.64 -36.01
CA LEU A 12 5.40 -11.04 -34.68
C LEU A 12 6.03 -12.01 -33.67
N GLU A 13 5.67 -13.29 -33.73
CA GLU A 13 6.23 -14.35 -32.87
C GLU A 13 7.71 -14.63 -33.24
N GLU A 14 8.05 -14.69 -34.53
CA GLU A 14 9.42 -14.79 -35.04
C GLU A 14 10.27 -13.57 -34.64
N ARG A 15 9.73 -12.36 -34.76
CA ARG A 15 10.43 -11.15 -34.33
C ARG A 15 10.68 -11.15 -32.81
N ALA A 16 9.70 -11.54 -32.01
CA ALA A 16 9.88 -11.62 -30.56
C ALA A 16 10.97 -12.63 -30.19
N ALA A 17 11.00 -13.80 -30.83
CA ALA A 17 12.05 -14.80 -30.63
C ALA A 17 13.44 -14.29 -31.04
N TYR A 18 13.53 -13.56 -32.16
CA TYR A 18 14.78 -12.92 -32.59
C TYR A 18 15.29 -11.90 -31.56
N GLU A 19 14.44 -10.98 -31.10
CA GLU A 19 14.84 -9.94 -30.13
C GLU A 19 15.27 -10.60 -28.79
N VAL A 20 14.59 -11.67 -28.33
CA VAL A 20 15.01 -12.45 -27.15
C VAL A 20 16.40 -13.06 -27.34
N HIS A 21 16.64 -13.76 -28.47
CA HIS A 21 17.94 -14.36 -28.77
C HIS A 21 19.07 -13.33 -28.83
N GLN A 22 18.81 -12.15 -29.42
CA GLN A 22 19.80 -11.06 -29.45
C GLN A 22 20.10 -10.51 -28.06
N ILE A 23 19.13 -10.49 -27.14
CA ILE A 23 19.34 -10.06 -25.75
C ILE A 23 20.11 -11.15 -24.95
N GLU A 24 19.78 -12.42 -25.15
CA GLU A 24 20.43 -13.56 -24.45
C GLU A 24 21.90 -13.75 -24.86
N GLU A 25 22.25 -13.48 -26.12
CA GLU A 25 23.65 -13.54 -26.60
C GLU A 25 24.47 -12.28 -26.28
N ALA A 26 23.82 -11.18 -25.92
CA ALA A 26 24.50 -9.89 -25.74
C ALA A 26 25.29 -9.81 -24.43
N GLN A 27 26.61 -9.81 -24.54
CA GLN A 27 27.51 -9.61 -23.41
C GLN A 27 27.64 -8.12 -23.07
N THR A 28 26.85 -7.64 -22.10
CA THR A 28 26.98 -6.29 -21.53
C THR A 28 26.84 -6.28 -20.02
N SER A 29 27.75 -5.55 -19.35
CA SER A 29 27.66 -5.29 -17.91
C SER A 29 26.34 -4.61 -17.49
N TYR A 30 25.59 -3.99 -18.41
CA TYR A 30 24.32 -3.32 -18.11
C TYR A 30 23.18 -4.28 -17.76
N GLU A 31 23.30 -5.58 -18.04
CA GLU A 31 22.38 -6.61 -17.53
C GLU A 31 22.32 -6.59 -15.99
N ASN A 32 23.46 -6.26 -15.35
CA ASN A 32 23.59 -6.23 -13.90
C ASN A 32 22.92 -5.02 -13.25
N VAL A 33 22.44 -4.02 -14.01
CA VAL A 33 21.68 -2.88 -13.46
C VAL A 33 20.47 -3.37 -12.68
N TYR A 34 19.72 -4.34 -13.21
CA TYR A 34 18.59 -4.94 -12.51
C TYR A 34 19.03 -5.65 -11.22
N TRP A 35 20.05 -6.50 -11.29
CA TRP A 35 20.53 -7.27 -10.14
C TRP A 35 21.12 -6.40 -9.03
N PHE A 36 21.88 -5.36 -9.40
CA PHE A 36 22.41 -4.35 -8.47
C PHE A 36 21.28 -3.56 -7.82
N ALA A 37 20.34 -3.04 -8.60
CA ALA A 37 19.21 -2.28 -8.07
C ALA A 37 18.40 -3.16 -7.10
N ARG A 38 18.09 -4.39 -7.52
CA ARG A 38 17.35 -5.38 -6.76
C ARG A 38 18.02 -5.71 -5.44
N ALA A 39 19.30 -6.08 -5.47
CA ALA A 39 20.03 -6.55 -4.30
C ALA A 39 20.20 -5.44 -3.26
N LEU A 40 20.49 -4.21 -3.69
CA LEU A 40 20.67 -3.06 -2.79
C LEU A 40 19.41 -2.74 -1.97
N ILE A 41 18.20 -3.01 -2.47
CA ILE A 41 16.95 -2.76 -1.73
C ILE A 41 16.23 -4.02 -1.22
N ASP A 42 16.75 -5.23 -1.46
CA ASP A 42 16.11 -6.44 -0.93
C ASP A 42 16.31 -6.60 0.60
N SER A 43 15.27 -7.05 1.29
CA SER A 43 15.24 -7.15 2.76
C SER A 43 16.02 -8.35 3.28
N GLU A 44 16.28 -9.34 2.43
CA GLU A 44 17.23 -10.44 2.69
C GLU A 44 18.68 -9.94 2.73
N HIS A 45 18.97 -8.85 2.01
CA HIS A 45 20.26 -8.15 1.96
C HIS A 45 20.34 -6.96 2.93
N GLY A 46 19.31 -6.74 3.75
CA GLY A 46 19.25 -5.65 4.72
C GLY A 46 18.88 -4.28 4.12
N SER A 47 18.50 -4.23 2.84
CA SER A 47 18.01 -3.05 2.12
C SER A 47 18.87 -1.76 2.24
N PRO A 48 20.23 -1.80 2.21
CA PRO A 48 21.06 -0.61 2.41
C PRO A 48 20.79 0.52 1.41
N GLY A 49 20.30 0.20 0.21
CA GLY A 49 19.87 1.15 -0.82
C GLY A 49 18.72 2.09 -0.39
N SER A 50 18.05 1.78 0.72
CA SER A 50 17.01 2.66 1.29
C SER A 50 17.59 3.91 1.96
N ASP A 51 18.84 3.86 2.42
CA ASP A 51 19.56 5.00 2.99
C ASP A 51 20.20 5.82 1.85
N THR A 52 19.54 6.93 1.49
CA THR A 52 20.00 7.81 0.40
C THR A 52 21.38 8.41 0.70
N THR A 53 21.68 8.72 1.96
CA THR A 53 22.94 9.33 2.37
C THR A 53 24.10 8.34 2.26
N ARG A 54 23.92 7.09 2.74
CA ARG A 54 24.93 6.04 2.56
C ARG A 54 25.11 5.64 1.11
N MET A 55 24.07 5.70 0.28
CA MET A 55 24.21 5.45 -1.17
C MET A 55 25.03 6.53 -1.88
N LEU A 56 24.83 7.81 -1.56
CA LEU A 56 25.68 8.90 -2.07
C LEU A 56 27.15 8.74 -1.63
N GLN A 57 27.38 8.39 -0.35
CA GLN A 57 28.73 8.10 0.16
C GLN A 57 29.37 6.88 -0.53
N LEU A 58 28.60 5.81 -0.77
CA LEU A 58 29.03 4.63 -1.50
C LEU A 58 29.42 4.98 -2.95
N SER A 59 28.62 5.78 -3.66
CA SER A 59 28.94 6.25 -5.01
C SER A 59 30.25 7.05 -5.05
N GLN A 60 30.48 7.93 -4.06
CA GLN A 60 31.74 8.68 -3.95
C GLN A 60 32.95 7.78 -3.66
N ILE A 61 32.79 6.75 -2.82
CA ILE A 61 33.83 5.74 -2.58
C ILE A 61 34.11 4.97 -3.87
N ILE A 62 33.08 4.57 -4.61
CA ILE A 62 33.25 3.89 -5.91
C ILE A 62 33.95 4.81 -6.91
N ALA A 63 33.59 6.10 -7.00
CA ALA A 63 34.28 7.09 -7.83
C ALA A 63 35.78 7.20 -7.50
N THR A 64 36.14 6.99 -6.23
CA THR A 64 37.51 7.03 -5.71
C THR A 64 38.25 5.69 -5.89
N VAL A 65 37.53 4.58 -6.13
CA VAL A 65 38.11 3.26 -6.50
C VAL A 65 38.28 3.15 -8.02
N LEU A 66 37.36 3.74 -8.77
CA LEU A 66 37.65 4.37 -10.06
C LEU A 66 38.66 5.53 -9.84
N SER A 67 39.15 6.17 -10.90
CA SER A 67 40.36 7.03 -10.92
C SER A 67 41.68 6.36 -10.49
N LEU A 68 41.70 5.38 -9.58
CA LEU A 68 42.91 4.60 -9.26
C LEU A 68 43.41 3.79 -10.48
N PRO A 69 44.72 3.49 -10.55
CA PRO A 69 45.28 2.61 -11.58
C PRO A 69 44.66 1.21 -11.57
N GLU A 70 44.49 0.62 -12.75
CA GLU A 70 43.80 -0.67 -12.93
C GLU A 70 44.42 -1.82 -12.14
N SER A 71 45.75 -1.80 -11.98
CA SER A 71 46.50 -2.76 -11.17
C SER A 71 46.07 -2.80 -9.69
N LYS A 72 45.36 -1.78 -9.20
CA LYS A 72 44.82 -1.71 -7.83
C LYS A 72 43.34 -2.07 -7.73
N PHE A 73 42.64 -2.36 -8.83
CA PHE A 73 41.18 -2.61 -8.81
C PHE A 73 40.77 -3.69 -7.81
N ARG A 74 41.35 -4.90 -7.89
CA ARG A 74 41.00 -6.04 -7.01
C ARG A 74 41.25 -5.77 -5.52
N SER A 75 42.33 -5.05 -5.18
CA SER A 75 42.64 -4.72 -3.78
C SER A 75 41.77 -3.57 -3.26
N SER A 76 41.48 -2.57 -4.10
CA SER A 76 40.61 -1.44 -3.75
C SER A 76 39.12 -1.79 -3.65
N LYS A 77 38.64 -2.82 -4.37
CA LYS A 77 37.24 -3.32 -4.26
C LYS A 77 36.86 -3.66 -2.80
N LYS A 78 37.81 -4.16 -1.99
CA LYS A 78 37.61 -4.46 -0.56
C LYS A 78 37.21 -3.24 0.29
N VAL A 79 37.54 -2.02 -0.15
CA VAL A 79 37.15 -0.78 0.54
C VAL A 79 35.63 -0.58 0.50
N ILE A 80 35.01 -0.92 -0.63
CA ILE A 80 33.55 -0.82 -0.87
C ILE A 80 32.81 -1.77 0.09
N TRP A 81 33.28 -3.01 0.18
CA TRP A 81 32.72 -4.04 1.08
C TRP A 81 32.91 -3.69 2.56
N SER A 82 34.09 -3.16 2.91
CA SER A 82 34.34 -2.64 4.26
C SER A 82 33.40 -1.50 4.63
N PHE A 83 33.06 -0.60 3.70
CA PHE A 83 32.11 0.49 3.94
C PHE A 83 30.67 0.01 4.18
N LEU A 84 30.22 -1.00 3.44
CA LEU A 84 28.90 -1.60 3.68
C LEU A 84 28.82 -2.25 5.06
N GLN A 85 29.84 -3.01 5.46
CA GLN A 85 29.90 -3.72 6.74
C GLN A 85 30.04 -2.79 7.97
N ARG A 86 30.93 -1.79 7.91
CA ARG A 86 31.42 -1.00 9.07
C ARG A 86 30.35 -0.55 10.08
N PRO A 87 29.18 -0.01 9.68
CA PRO A 87 28.18 0.46 10.64
C PRO A 87 27.38 -0.63 11.38
N HIS A 88 27.63 -1.91 11.09
CA HIS A 88 26.87 -3.01 11.66
C HIS A 88 27.76 -3.85 12.59
N ARG A 89 27.38 -3.94 13.87
CA ARG A 89 28.08 -4.75 14.87
C ARG A 89 28.11 -6.21 14.42
N LEU A 90 29.30 -6.83 14.47
CA LEU A 90 29.49 -8.26 14.18
C LEU A 90 28.58 -9.13 15.05
N GLY A 91 28.06 -10.22 14.48
CA GLY A 91 27.09 -11.12 15.13
C GLY A 91 25.63 -10.64 15.09
N THR A 92 25.32 -9.45 14.57
CA THR A 92 23.93 -9.01 14.38
C THR A 92 23.32 -9.60 13.11
N GLN A 93 21.99 -9.77 13.10
CA GLN A 93 21.25 -10.23 11.91
C GLN A 93 21.47 -9.30 10.71
N ILE A 94 21.54 -7.98 10.92
CA ILE A 94 21.80 -7.01 9.84
C ILE A 94 23.21 -7.18 9.28
N ALA A 95 24.23 -7.41 10.11
CA ALA A 95 25.58 -7.71 9.63
C ALA A 95 25.62 -8.99 8.76
N SER A 96 24.88 -10.04 9.15
CA SER A 96 24.74 -11.26 8.33
C SER A 96 24.05 -11.00 6.98
N LYS A 97 23.01 -10.17 6.95
CA LYS A 97 22.32 -9.78 5.71
C LYS A 97 23.21 -8.96 4.76
N ILE A 98 24.00 -8.03 5.30
CA ILE A 98 24.98 -7.25 4.54
C ILE A 98 26.13 -8.13 4.04
N GLN A 99 26.52 -9.15 4.80
CA GLN A 99 27.50 -10.14 4.34
C GLN A 99 26.98 -10.94 3.13
N LYS A 100 25.72 -11.41 3.16
CA LYS A 100 25.07 -12.05 2.00
C LYS A 100 25.00 -11.13 0.78
N LEU A 101 24.74 -9.84 0.98
CA LEU A 101 24.75 -8.85 -0.11
C LEU A 101 26.14 -8.76 -0.77
N ILE A 102 27.21 -8.77 0.02
CA ILE A 102 28.58 -8.73 -0.51
C ILE A 102 28.90 -10.04 -1.25
N GLU A 103 28.51 -11.19 -0.70
CA GLU A 103 28.67 -12.50 -1.36
C GLU A 103 27.91 -12.58 -2.69
N TYR A 104 26.76 -11.91 -2.80
CA TYR A 104 25.97 -11.80 -4.03
C TYR A 104 26.56 -10.80 -5.04
N LEU A 105 27.00 -9.62 -4.58
CA LEU A 105 27.52 -8.56 -5.46
C LEU A 105 28.96 -8.80 -5.92
N ASP A 106 29.80 -9.49 -5.14
CA ASP A 106 31.21 -9.70 -5.50
C ASP A 106 31.41 -10.41 -6.86
N PRO A 107 30.77 -11.56 -7.17
CA PRO A 107 30.94 -12.22 -8.46
C PRO A 107 30.44 -11.38 -9.64
N LEU A 108 29.37 -10.60 -9.45
CA LEU A 108 28.80 -9.71 -10.48
C LEU A 108 29.70 -8.49 -10.81
N ILE A 109 30.76 -8.24 -10.02
CA ILE A 109 31.67 -7.11 -10.22
C ILE A 109 33.08 -7.64 -10.48
N SER A 110 33.26 -8.23 -11.65
CA SER A 110 34.52 -8.86 -12.07
C SER A 110 35.48 -7.88 -12.75
N THR A 111 34.93 -6.84 -13.37
CA THR A 111 35.64 -5.80 -14.12
C THR A 111 35.39 -4.40 -13.55
N ARG A 112 36.22 -3.44 -13.98
CA ARG A 112 35.98 -2.02 -13.73
C ARG A 112 34.67 -1.51 -14.32
N LYS A 113 34.24 -2.05 -15.48
CA LYS A 113 32.99 -1.67 -16.12
C LYS A 113 31.79 -2.06 -15.28
N ASP A 114 31.80 -3.23 -14.67
CA ASP A 114 30.74 -3.66 -13.73
C ASP A 114 30.66 -2.72 -12.52
N LEU A 115 31.80 -2.23 -12.03
CA LEU A 115 31.84 -1.26 -10.94
C LEU A 115 31.32 0.13 -11.36
N GLU A 116 31.58 0.57 -12.60
CA GLU A 116 30.95 1.74 -13.19
C GLU A 116 29.42 1.56 -13.28
N VAL A 117 28.95 0.37 -13.67
CA VAL A 117 27.51 0.04 -13.73
C VAL A 117 26.87 0.03 -12.34
N LEU A 118 27.55 -0.48 -11.30
CA LEU A 118 27.07 -0.38 -9.91
C LEU A 118 26.93 1.10 -9.50
N LYS A 119 27.95 1.93 -9.76
CA LYS A 119 27.89 3.37 -9.47
C LYS A 119 26.74 4.05 -10.20
N PHE A 120 26.61 3.78 -11.50
CA PHE A 120 25.53 4.29 -12.33
C PHE A 120 24.16 3.89 -11.79
N THR A 121 23.99 2.64 -11.36
CA THR A 121 22.75 2.13 -10.75
C THR A 121 22.43 2.88 -9.46
N ILE A 122 23.43 3.17 -8.63
CA ILE A 122 23.25 3.97 -7.41
C ILE A 122 22.79 5.39 -7.74
N ASP A 123 23.49 6.08 -8.65
CA ASP A 123 23.29 7.49 -8.95
C ASP A 123 22.02 7.79 -9.76
N HIS A 124 21.66 6.90 -10.70
CA HIS A 124 20.60 7.14 -11.67
C HIS A 124 19.33 6.30 -11.44
N ILE A 125 19.40 5.24 -10.62
CA ILE A 125 18.22 4.44 -10.23
C ILE A 125 17.93 4.55 -8.74
N ILE A 126 18.83 4.13 -7.85
CA ILE A 126 18.54 4.03 -6.40
C ILE A 126 18.26 5.39 -5.77
N VAL A 127 19.18 6.35 -5.89
CA VAL A 127 19.07 7.67 -5.27
C VAL A 127 17.90 8.50 -5.86
N PRO A 128 17.67 8.55 -7.19
CA PRO A 128 16.50 9.22 -7.75
C PRO A 128 15.19 8.55 -7.35
N THR A 129 15.11 7.21 -7.35
CA THR A 129 13.91 6.49 -6.90
C THR A 129 13.61 6.74 -5.43
N ASN A 130 14.63 6.75 -4.56
CA ASN A 130 14.45 7.15 -3.15
C ASN A 130 13.87 8.57 -3.02
N THR A 131 14.30 9.48 -3.88
CA THR A 131 13.89 10.89 -3.85
C THR A 131 12.49 11.11 -4.40
N LEU A 132 12.14 10.40 -5.47
CA LEU A 132 10.82 10.43 -6.09
C LEU A 132 9.75 9.74 -5.23
N LEU A 133 10.09 8.63 -4.56
CA LEU A 133 9.15 7.95 -3.65
C LEU A 133 8.78 8.80 -2.42
N ARG A 134 9.62 9.76 -2.01
CA ARG A 134 9.25 10.76 -0.98
C ARG A 134 8.21 11.78 -1.45
N GLN A 135 7.98 11.91 -2.76
CA GLN A 135 6.94 12.75 -3.35
C GLN A 135 5.60 12.02 -3.52
N VAL A 136 5.56 10.69 -3.34
CA VAL A 136 4.31 9.93 -3.38
C VAL A 136 3.53 10.25 -2.11
N PRO A 137 2.27 10.75 -2.20
CA PRO A 137 1.47 11.04 -1.02
C PRO A 137 1.39 9.83 -0.10
N THR A 138 1.68 10.04 1.18
CA THR A 138 1.48 9.03 2.23
C THR A 138 0.00 8.83 2.54
N SER A 139 -0.84 9.79 2.19
CA SER A 139 -2.30 9.71 2.17
C SER A 139 -2.87 10.81 1.28
N ASP A 140 -3.99 10.55 0.59
CA ASP A 140 -4.80 11.58 -0.08
C ASP A 140 -5.97 12.06 0.83
N ARG A 141 -5.90 11.71 2.13
CA ARG A 141 -6.96 11.94 3.14
C ARG A 141 -7.54 13.35 3.07
N GLU A 142 -6.72 14.39 3.14
CA GLU A 142 -7.20 15.78 3.25
C GLU A 142 -8.12 16.19 2.08
N VAL A 143 -7.77 15.78 0.86
CA VAL A 143 -8.56 16.11 -0.35
C VAL A 143 -9.80 15.21 -0.48
N ALA A 144 -9.69 13.93 -0.12
CA ALA A 144 -10.84 13.03 -0.07
C ALA A 144 -11.84 13.47 1.02
N GLU A 145 -11.34 13.85 2.19
CA GLU A 145 -12.08 14.34 3.35
C GLU A 145 -12.76 15.67 3.06
N GLN A 146 -12.09 16.64 2.43
CA GLN A 146 -12.73 17.89 2.01
C GLN A 146 -13.93 17.62 1.08
N LEU A 147 -13.70 16.89 -0.01
CA LEU A 147 -14.74 16.61 -1.01
C LEU A 147 -15.92 15.82 -0.42
N ILE A 148 -15.64 14.90 0.51
CA ILE A 148 -16.67 14.13 1.21
C ILE A 148 -17.44 14.95 2.25
N ARG A 149 -16.78 15.88 2.94
CA ARG A 149 -17.48 16.84 3.83
C ARG A 149 -18.35 17.80 3.04
N GLU A 150 -17.89 18.26 1.87
CA GLU A 150 -18.70 19.07 0.95
C GLU A 150 -19.94 18.28 0.49
N TYR A 151 -19.77 17.03 0.04
CA TYR A 151 -20.88 16.16 -0.39
C TYR A 151 -21.87 15.83 0.74
N LEU A 152 -21.39 15.51 1.95
CA LEU A 152 -22.25 15.27 3.12
C LEU A 152 -22.99 16.53 3.58
N THR A 153 -22.45 17.73 3.31
CA THR A 153 -23.16 19.00 3.61
C THR A 153 -24.39 19.19 2.71
N GLU A 154 -24.35 18.66 1.49
CA GLU A 154 -25.46 18.71 0.52
C GLU A 154 -26.44 17.53 0.72
N GLU A 155 -25.93 16.30 0.81
CA GLU A 155 -26.73 15.07 0.78
C GLU A 155 -27.06 14.47 2.17
N GLY A 156 -26.40 14.94 3.23
CA GLY A 156 -26.62 14.47 4.60
C GLY A 156 -26.50 12.95 4.77
N GLU A 157 -27.42 12.36 5.54
CA GLU A 157 -27.44 10.93 5.87
C GLU A 157 -27.73 10.05 4.62
N SER A 158 -28.41 10.57 3.60
CA SER A 158 -28.61 9.88 2.30
C SER A 158 -27.30 9.68 1.53
N GLY A 159 -26.34 10.61 1.67
CA GLY A 159 -25.05 10.55 0.98
C GLY A 159 -24.09 9.48 1.51
N LEU A 160 -24.38 8.82 2.64
CA LEU A 160 -23.48 7.85 3.31
C LEU A 160 -23.01 6.72 2.39
N LYS A 161 -23.92 6.17 1.56
CA LYS A 161 -23.62 5.10 0.60
C LYS A 161 -22.55 5.54 -0.40
N ASP A 162 -22.76 6.70 -1.00
CA ASP A 162 -21.87 7.24 -2.01
C ASP A 162 -20.54 7.68 -1.40
N VAL A 163 -20.54 8.25 -0.20
CA VAL A 163 -19.30 8.61 0.54
C VAL A 163 -18.39 7.40 0.77
N ILE A 164 -18.91 6.28 1.24
CA ILE A 164 -18.11 5.07 1.49
C ILE A 164 -17.56 4.51 0.17
N LEU A 165 -18.29 4.65 -0.95
CA LEU A 165 -17.82 4.27 -2.29
C LEU A 165 -16.85 5.29 -2.90
N MET A 166 -17.04 6.58 -2.65
CA MET A 166 -16.22 7.69 -3.13
C MET A 166 -14.87 7.71 -2.43
N TRP A 167 -14.81 7.47 -1.11
CA TRP A 167 -13.58 7.42 -0.35
C TRP A 167 -12.60 6.39 -0.94
N ASP A 168 -13.10 5.17 -1.19
CA ASP A 168 -12.37 4.09 -1.84
C ASP A 168 -11.91 4.46 -3.27
N ARG A 169 -12.83 4.97 -4.10
CA ARG A 169 -12.55 5.30 -5.51
C ARG A 169 -11.61 6.49 -5.68
N ILE A 170 -11.83 7.58 -4.96
CA ILE A 170 -11.05 8.82 -5.03
C ILE A 170 -9.66 8.59 -4.46
N GLY A 171 -9.57 7.99 -3.27
CA GLY A 171 -8.30 7.68 -2.61
C GLY A 171 -7.43 6.73 -3.43
N GLN A 172 -7.97 5.61 -3.92
CA GLN A 172 -7.18 4.68 -4.75
C GLN A 172 -6.78 5.31 -6.09
N ARG A 173 -7.72 5.96 -6.79
CA ARG A 173 -7.46 6.48 -8.14
C ARG A 173 -6.46 7.64 -8.12
N ARG A 174 -6.60 8.61 -7.22
CA ARG A 174 -5.65 9.73 -7.12
C ARG A 174 -4.26 9.28 -6.67
N CYS A 175 -4.17 8.32 -5.75
CA CYS A 175 -2.90 7.68 -5.39
C CYS A 175 -2.23 7.05 -6.62
N MET A 176 -2.96 6.25 -7.41
CA MET A 176 -2.41 5.60 -8.60
C MET A 176 -2.06 6.59 -9.73
N GLU A 177 -2.86 7.64 -9.93
CA GLU A 177 -2.58 8.71 -10.89
C GLU A 177 -1.31 9.49 -10.48
N THR A 178 -1.15 9.81 -9.20
CA THR A 178 0.03 10.51 -8.66
C THR A 178 1.28 9.63 -8.69
N GLU A 179 1.19 8.36 -8.30
CA GLU A 179 2.25 7.36 -8.47
C GLU A 179 2.71 7.29 -9.93
N ARG A 180 1.77 7.25 -10.88
CA ARG A 180 2.06 7.21 -12.31
C ARG A 180 2.78 8.46 -12.78
N VAL A 181 2.38 9.66 -12.34
CA VAL A 181 3.08 10.92 -12.65
C VAL A 181 4.53 10.86 -12.16
N ILE A 182 4.76 10.35 -10.95
CA ILE A 182 6.10 10.26 -10.32
C ILE A 182 6.99 9.22 -11.03
N VAL A 183 6.44 8.05 -11.38
CA VAL A 183 7.14 7.03 -12.20
C VAL A 183 7.52 7.60 -13.57
N VAL A 184 6.61 8.32 -14.24
CA VAL A 184 6.88 8.96 -15.53
C VAL A 184 7.93 10.07 -15.40
N ALA A 185 7.93 10.84 -14.30
CA ALA A 185 8.95 11.85 -14.05
C ALA A 185 10.35 11.22 -13.91
N GLY A 186 10.48 10.16 -13.10
CA GLY A 186 11.75 9.44 -12.96
C GLY A 186 12.22 8.78 -14.25
N PHE A 187 11.31 8.13 -14.99
CA PHE A 187 11.58 7.56 -16.30
C PHE A 187 12.10 8.62 -17.29
N ARG A 188 11.53 9.83 -17.30
CA ARG A 188 11.99 10.94 -18.15
C ARG A 188 13.38 11.43 -17.78
N ILE A 189 13.70 11.54 -16.49
CA ILE A 189 15.03 11.97 -16.00
C ILE A 189 16.10 10.94 -16.40
N LEU A 190 15.82 9.65 -16.17
CA LEU A 190 16.72 8.56 -16.53
C LEU A 190 16.90 8.46 -18.06
N ARG A 191 15.80 8.53 -18.84
CA ARG A 191 15.86 8.48 -20.30
C ARG A 191 16.69 9.63 -20.87
N ALA A 192 16.54 10.86 -20.38
CA ALA A 192 17.38 11.98 -20.84
C ALA A 192 18.89 11.72 -20.59
N THR A 193 19.24 11.14 -19.43
CA THR A 193 20.62 10.75 -19.13
C THR A 193 21.13 9.67 -20.11
N LEU A 194 20.28 8.69 -20.44
CA LEU A 194 20.63 7.63 -21.38
C LEU A 194 20.73 8.14 -22.83
N ASP A 195 19.84 9.04 -23.25
CA ASP A 195 19.88 9.69 -24.56
C ASP A 195 21.19 10.49 -24.73
N ASP A 196 21.70 11.12 -23.68
CA ASP A 196 23.01 11.79 -23.68
C ASP A 196 24.16 10.78 -23.86
N LEU A 197 24.18 9.72 -23.05
CA LEU A 197 25.21 8.67 -23.11
C LEU A 197 25.21 7.88 -24.43
N LEU A 198 24.04 7.68 -25.05
CA LEU A 198 23.87 7.12 -26.39
C LEU A 198 24.48 8.03 -27.46
N ARG A 199 24.22 9.35 -27.39
CA ARG A 199 24.81 10.34 -28.33
C ARG A 199 26.32 10.44 -28.19
N GLU A 200 26.84 10.26 -26.99
CA GLU A 200 28.28 10.22 -26.70
C GLU A 200 28.95 8.86 -27.04
N GLY A 201 28.20 7.87 -27.51
CA GLY A 201 28.72 6.53 -27.82
C GLY A 201 29.20 5.74 -26.60
N LYS A 202 28.80 6.14 -25.38
CA LYS A 202 29.17 5.48 -24.11
C LYS A 202 28.29 4.27 -23.79
N LEU A 203 27.16 4.14 -24.48
CA LEU A 203 26.18 3.05 -24.36
C LEU A 203 25.66 2.63 -25.74
N THR A 204 25.19 1.39 -25.80
CA THR A 204 24.34 0.85 -26.86
C THR A 204 22.86 1.06 -26.52
N ARG A 205 21.96 0.89 -27.51
CA ARG A 205 20.51 0.93 -27.26
C ARG A 205 20.07 -0.15 -26.27
N LEU A 206 20.66 -1.34 -26.36
CA LEU A 206 20.36 -2.45 -25.45
C LEU A 206 20.68 -2.09 -23.99
N ASP A 207 21.81 -1.44 -23.73
CA ASP A 207 22.18 -0.98 -22.38
C ASP A 207 21.13 -0.01 -21.82
N ALA A 208 20.61 0.89 -22.66
CA ALA A 208 19.58 1.83 -22.29
C ALA A 208 18.23 1.14 -22.03
N ASP A 209 17.83 0.17 -22.87
CA ASP A 209 16.58 -0.59 -22.71
C ASP A 209 16.61 -1.49 -21.46
N GLN A 210 17.72 -2.17 -21.19
CA GLN A 210 17.96 -2.92 -19.94
C GLN A 210 17.90 -1.99 -18.72
N THR A 211 18.50 -0.80 -18.81
CA THR A 211 18.48 0.19 -17.72
C THR A 211 17.07 0.72 -17.44
N LEU A 212 16.32 1.08 -18.48
CA LEU A 212 14.96 1.62 -18.36
C LEU A 212 13.98 0.57 -17.82
N THR A 213 14.09 -0.68 -18.27
CA THR A 213 13.26 -1.79 -17.77
C THR A 213 13.58 -2.11 -16.31
N ALA A 214 14.86 -2.18 -15.93
CA ALA A 214 15.30 -2.35 -14.54
C ALA A 214 14.75 -1.25 -13.62
N PHE A 215 14.81 0.02 -14.05
CA PHE A 215 14.23 1.15 -13.32
C PHE A 215 12.72 0.97 -13.10
N VAL A 216 11.94 0.69 -14.14
CA VAL A 216 10.47 0.55 -14.02
C VAL A 216 10.11 -0.63 -13.11
N GLN A 217 10.77 -1.77 -13.27
CA GLN A 217 10.52 -2.97 -12.46
C GLN A 217 10.78 -2.71 -10.97
N GLU A 218 11.94 -2.14 -10.61
CA GLU A 218 12.27 -1.91 -9.21
C GLU A 218 11.50 -0.72 -8.61
N PHE A 219 11.17 0.33 -9.38
CA PHE A 219 10.30 1.40 -8.89
C PHE A 219 8.91 0.85 -8.52
N GLU A 220 8.28 0.10 -9.42
CA GLU A 220 6.94 -0.44 -9.19
C GLU A 220 6.95 -1.49 -8.07
N ARG A 221 8.01 -2.32 -7.96
CA ARG A 221 8.18 -3.23 -6.81
C ARG A 221 8.17 -2.49 -5.48
N ARG A 222 8.79 -1.31 -5.40
CA ARG A 222 8.84 -0.49 -4.18
C ARG A 222 7.49 0.16 -3.87
N LEU A 223 6.73 0.59 -4.89
CA LEU A 223 5.35 1.04 -4.72
C LEU A 223 4.48 -0.08 -4.16
N VAL A 224 4.53 -1.28 -4.77
CA VAL A 224 3.75 -2.46 -4.37
C VAL A 224 4.12 -2.98 -2.98
N ARG A 225 5.41 -3.05 -2.62
CA ARG A 225 5.86 -3.65 -1.35
C ARG A 225 5.99 -2.66 -0.18
N GLY A 226 6.24 -1.38 -0.45
CA GLY A 226 6.49 -0.37 0.59
C GLY A 226 5.36 0.63 0.77
N VAL A 227 4.82 1.19 -0.32
CA VAL A 227 3.96 2.38 -0.25
C VAL A 227 2.46 2.04 -0.29
N ARG A 228 2.05 1.09 -1.14
CA ARG A 228 0.64 0.63 -1.23
C ARG A 228 0.15 -0.10 0.04
N PRO A 229 0.90 -1.03 0.67
CA PRO A 229 0.42 -1.75 1.86
C PRO A 229 0.23 -0.82 3.06
N ARG A 230 1.14 0.16 3.23
CA ARG A 230 1.05 1.16 4.30
C ARG A 230 -0.19 2.04 4.17
N ARG A 231 -0.53 2.48 2.95
CA ARG A 231 -1.75 3.26 2.67
C ARG A 231 -3.03 2.44 2.84
N ALA A 232 -3.02 1.18 2.39
CA ALA A 232 -4.18 0.31 2.50
C ALA A 232 -4.64 0.10 3.95
N GLY A 233 -3.70 0.03 4.90
CA GLY A 233 -4.01 -0.07 6.34
C GLY A 233 -4.62 1.20 6.95
N HIS A 234 -4.29 2.39 6.44
CA HIS A 234 -4.82 3.65 6.99
C HIS A 234 -6.11 4.14 6.30
N SER A 235 -6.32 3.79 5.02
CA SER A 235 -7.38 4.42 4.21
C SER A 235 -8.80 4.12 4.69
N LEU A 236 -9.16 2.85 4.96
CA LEU A 236 -10.55 2.49 5.27
C LEU A 236 -10.99 2.88 6.69
N GLU A 237 -10.07 2.91 7.66
CA GLU A 237 -10.39 3.26 9.05
C GLU A 237 -10.74 4.75 9.20
N ASP A 238 -10.30 5.59 8.26
CA ASP A 238 -10.50 7.04 8.31
C ASP A 238 -11.91 7.48 7.88
N VAL A 239 -12.57 6.77 6.94
CA VAL A 239 -13.91 7.18 6.46
C VAL A 239 -14.95 7.14 7.60
N THR A 240 -14.88 6.14 8.47
CA THR A 240 -15.72 6.05 9.67
C THR A 240 -15.53 7.27 10.57
N GLY A 241 -14.27 7.71 10.78
CA GLY A 241 -13.98 8.90 11.57
C GLY A 241 -14.46 10.20 10.93
N VAL A 242 -14.29 10.35 9.62
CA VAL A 242 -14.74 11.53 8.86
C VAL A 242 -16.27 11.66 8.87
N ILE A 243 -16.99 10.54 8.73
CA ILE A 243 -18.46 10.51 8.84
C ILE A 243 -18.90 10.95 10.25
N LEU A 244 -18.34 10.33 11.31
CA LEU A 244 -18.70 10.64 12.69
C LEU A 244 -18.47 12.12 13.02
N ASP A 245 -17.29 12.64 12.69
CA ASP A 245 -16.92 14.04 12.94
C ASP A 245 -17.79 15.03 12.14
N HIS A 246 -18.08 14.74 10.86
CA HIS A 246 -19.01 15.56 10.06
C HIS A 246 -20.39 15.69 10.72
N PHE A 247 -20.92 14.60 11.28
CA PHE A 247 -22.21 14.62 11.98
C PHE A 247 -22.13 15.09 13.45
N GLY A 248 -20.99 15.65 13.87
CA GLY A 248 -20.79 16.24 15.20
C GLY A 248 -20.59 15.23 16.33
N ILE A 249 -20.23 13.98 15.99
CA ILE A 249 -19.88 12.94 16.96
C ILE A 249 -18.36 12.96 17.11
N THR A 250 -17.86 13.77 18.05
CA THR A 250 -16.42 14.06 18.19
C THR A 250 -15.71 13.22 19.27
N ASP A 251 -16.47 12.59 20.16
CA ASP A 251 -15.92 11.74 21.24
C ASP A 251 -15.82 10.30 20.74
N PHE A 252 -14.74 10.01 20.02
CA PHE A 252 -14.40 8.67 19.55
C PHE A 252 -12.88 8.48 19.47
N THR A 253 -12.43 7.23 19.55
CA THR A 253 -11.03 6.85 19.29
C THR A 253 -10.97 5.70 18.31
N ASP A 254 -9.79 5.44 17.76
CA ASP A 254 -9.52 4.16 17.10
C ASP A 254 -9.79 3.01 18.08
N ALA A 255 -10.40 1.94 17.57
CA ALA A 255 -10.52 0.71 18.32
C ALA A 255 -9.12 0.11 18.53
N PRO A 256 -8.76 -0.35 19.75
CA PRO A 256 -7.56 -1.15 19.97
C PRO A 256 -7.54 -2.40 19.08
N GLU A 257 -6.37 -2.87 18.65
CA GLU A 257 -6.25 -4.04 17.75
C GLU A 257 -6.96 -5.30 18.27
N HIS A 258 -6.95 -5.53 19.59
CA HIS A 258 -7.65 -6.67 20.20
C HIS A 258 -9.17 -6.52 20.19
N ILE A 259 -9.71 -5.31 20.01
CA ILE A 259 -11.13 -5.03 19.79
C ILE A 259 -11.45 -5.08 18.29
N LYS A 260 -10.63 -4.41 17.44
CA LYS A 260 -10.76 -4.42 15.97
C LYS A 260 -10.85 -5.83 15.41
N THR A 261 -9.86 -6.67 15.74
CA THR A 261 -9.73 -8.03 15.19
C THR A 261 -10.80 -9.00 15.70
N VAL A 262 -11.42 -8.70 16.85
CA VAL A 262 -12.42 -9.58 17.48
C VAL A 262 -13.83 -9.21 17.05
N PHE A 263 -14.17 -7.93 17.01
CA PHE A 263 -15.54 -7.44 16.73
C PHE A 263 -15.69 -6.76 15.37
N GLU A 264 -14.63 -6.66 14.58
CA GLU A 264 -14.63 -6.11 13.21
C GLU A 264 -15.09 -4.63 13.16
N VAL A 265 -14.81 -3.87 14.23
CA VAL A 265 -15.12 -2.42 14.39
C VAL A 265 -13.87 -1.55 14.17
N ASP A 266 -14.04 -0.35 13.61
CA ASP A 266 -12.92 0.56 13.29
C ASP A 266 -12.70 1.61 14.39
N LYS A 267 -13.80 2.18 14.92
CA LYS A 267 -13.81 3.20 15.99
C LYS A 267 -14.58 2.73 17.21
N VAL A 268 -14.26 3.27 18.38
CA VAL A 268 -15.05 3.13 19.61
C VAL A 268 -15.48 4.50 20.13
N ILE A 269 -16.73 4.60 20.56
CA ILE A 269 -17.36 5.79 21.14
C ILE A 269 -17.64 5.49 22.61
N PRO A 270 -17.01 6.19 23.58
CA PRO A 270 -17.32 6.01 25.00
C PRO A 270 -18.71 6.55 25.36
N LEU A 271 -19.34 5.93 26.35
CA LEU A 271 -20.59 6.34 26.97
C LEU A 271 -20.34 6.79 28.41
N ALA A 272 -21.20 7.66 28.93
CA ALA A 272 -21.03 8.27 30.25
C ALA A 272 -21.09 7.26 31.41
N ASP A 273 -21.74 6.11 31.21
CA ASP A 273 -21.78 4.99 32.15
C ASP A 273 -20.57 4.02 32.04
N GLY A 274 -19.57 4.36 31.23
CA GLY A 274 -18.32 3.60 31.07
C GLY A 274 -18.39 2.43 30.10
N TRP A 275 -19.53 2.25 29.41
CA TRP A 275 -19.63 1.37 28.24
C TRP A 275 -19.15 2.08 26.97
N ARG A 276 -19.11 1.36 25.85
CA ARG A 276 -18.69 1.85 24.53
C ARG A 276 -19.63 1.34 23.44
N ILE A 277 -19.71 2.07 22.33
CA ILE A 277 -20.29 1.61 21.06
C ILE A 277 -19.14 1.39 20.08
N GLY A 278 -19.08 0.21 19.47
CA GLY A 278 -18.16 -0.05 18.36
C GLY A 278 -18.79 0.31 17.03
N VAL A 279 -18.06 0.98 16.13
CA VAL A 279 -18.58 1.44 14.84
C VAL A 279 -17.64 1.06 13.70
N SER A 280 -18.19 0.64 12.57
CA SER A 280 -17.44 0.49 11.32
C SER A 280 -18.24 0.83 10.07
N CYS A 281 -17.54 1.28 9.03
CA CYS A 281 -18.08 1.53 7.70
C CYS A 281 -17.29 0.70 6.67
N LYS A 282 -17.95 -0.24 6.00
CA LYS A 282 -17.32 -1.24 5.12
C LYS A 282 -18.02 -1.35 3.78
N ARG A 283 -17.32 -1.88 2.79
CA ARG A 283 -17.90 -2.17 1.47
C ARG A 283 -18.70 -3.48 1.45
N THR A 284 -18.17 -4.52 2.09
CA THR A 284 -18.69 -5.90 2.13
C THR A 284 -18.16 -6.59 3.40
N LEU A 285 -18.90 -7.51 4.02
CA LEU A 285 -18.41 -8.29 5.18
C LEU A 285 -17.58 -9.52 4.79
N ARG A 286 -17.83 -10.11 3.62
CA ARG A 286 -17.24 -11.35 3.09
C ARG A 286 -17.21 -12.51 4.09
N GLU A 287 -16.01 -12.91 4.53
CA GLU A 287 -15.74 -13.89 5.58
C GLU A 287 -15.63 -13.27 7.00
N ARG A 288 -15.39 -11.95 7.10
CA ARG A 288 -15.15 -11.22 8.36
C ARG A 288 -16.40 -11.02 9.21
N TRP A 289 -17.60 -11.29 8.65
CA TRP A 289 -18.83 -11.39 9.44
C TRP A 289 -18.68 -12.34 10.64
N LYS A 290 -17.79 -13.34 10.58
CA LYS A 290 -17.50 -14.26 11.70
C LYS A 290 -16.84 -13.58 12.90
N GLN A 291 -16.22 -12.42 12.70
CA GLN A 291 -15.66 -11.58 13.76
C GLN A 291 -16.76 -10.66 14.31
N ALA A 292 -17.53 -10.01 13.42
CA ALA A 292 -18.72 -9.24 13.83
C ALA A 292 -19.76 -10.08 14.60
N ALA A 293 -19.92 -11.36 14.25
CA ALA A 293 -20.74 -12.35 14.93
C ALA A 293 -19.94 -13.10 16.03
N SER A 294 -19.25 -12.37 16.91
CA SER A 294 -18.54 -12.98 18.04
C SER A 294 -19.54 -13.50 19.08
N LEU A 295 -19.86 -14.80 18.98
CA LEU A 295 -20.79 -15.56 19.84
C LEU A 295 -20.37 -15.68 21.33
N ASP A 296 -19.55 -14.76 21.84
CA ASP A 296 -19.05 -14.73 23.20
C ASP A 296 -19.38 -13.39 23.86
N GLU A 297 -20.62 -13.26 24.33
CA GLU A 297 -21.12 -12.07 25.03
C GLU A 297 -20.24 -11.63 26.19
N ARG A 298 -19.52 -12.58 26.83
CA ARG A 298 -18.62 -12.28 27.95
C ARG A 298 -17.47 -11.38 27.50
N ARG A 299 -17.00 -11.54 26.26
CA ARG A 299 -15.94 -10.69 25.69
C ARG A 299 -16.44 -9.29 25.34
N LEU A 300 -17.72 -9.16 24.94
CA LEU A 300 -18.36 -7.85 24.81
C LEU A 300 -18.45 -7.16 26.17
N ASP A 301 -18.83 -7.88 27.23
CA ASP A 301 -18.92 -7.35 28.59
C ASP A 301 -17.53 -6.98 29.17
N ASP A 302 -16.52 -7.82 28.98
CA ASP A 302 -15.13 -7.59 29.43
C ASP A 302 -14.52 -6.34 28.78
N GLU A 303 -14.73 -6.14 27.47
CA GLU A 303 -14.29 -4.95 26.72
C GLU A 303 -15.25 -3.75 26.84
N LYS A 304 -16.37 -3.95 27.55
CA LYS A 304 -17.48 -3.00 27.77
C LYS A 304 -18.13 -2.48 26.49
N ILE A 305 -18.26 -3.32 25.48
CA ILE A 305 -18.96 -3.03 24.23
C ILE A 305 -20.46 -3.30 24.42
N ARG A 306 -21.28 -2.24 24.38
CA ARG A 306 -22.73 -2.31 24.52
C ARG A 306 -23.40 -2.81 23.24
N ARG A 307 -22.91 -2.32 22.10
CA ARG A 307 -23.42 -2.63 20.76
C ARG A 307 -22.33 -2.40 19.72
N THR A 308 -22.37 -3.16 18.62
CA THR A 308 -21.59 -2.86 17.41
C THR A 308 -22.51 -2.38 16.30
N LEU A 309 -22.07 -1.37 15.54
CA LEU A 309 -22.80 -0.80 14.40
C LEU A 309 -21.95 -0.96 13.14
N HIS A 310 -22.49 -1.65 12.13
CA HIS A 310 -21.78 -1.99 10.90
C HIS A 310 -22.52 -1.41 9.69
N VAL A 311 -21.99 -0.34 9.10
CA VAL A 311 -22.51 0.26 7.86
C VAL A 311 -21.89 -0.47 6.67
N ILE A 312 -22.70 -0.98 5.74
CA ILE A 312 -22.25 -1.79 4.60
C ILE A 312 -22.87 -1.27 3.29
N THR A 313 -22.06 -1.06 2.25
CA THR A 313 -22.57 -0.57 0.94
C THR A 313 -23.01 -1.65 -0.05
N TYR A 314 -22.43 -2.85 0.02
CA TYR A 314 -22.76 -3.97 -0.87
C TYR A 314 -23.18 -5.19 -0.05
N THR A 315 -24.40 -5.65 -0.31
CA THR A 315 -25.12 -6.73 0.39
C THR A 315 -25.07 -8.08 -0.32
N SER A 316 -24.34 -8.19 -1.44
CA SER A 316 -24.28 -9.40 -2.28
C SER A 316 -23.76 -10.65 -1.57
N ASP A 317 -23.15 -10.49 -0.40
CA ASP A 317 -22.66 -11.55 0.48
C ASP A 317 -23.40 -11.60 1.84
N LEU A 318 -24.45 -10.81 2.02
CA LEU A 318 -25.30 -10.79 3.21
C LEU A 318 -26.39 -11.86 3.09
N THR A 319 -26.63 -12.59 4.18
CA THR A 319 -27.69 -13.60 4.27
C THR A 319 -28.35 -13.50 5.64
N VAL A 320 -29.60 -13.96 5.76
CA VAL A 320 -30.35 -13.96 7.04
C VAL A 320 -29.52 -14.55 8.20
N PRO A 321 -28.92 -15.75 8.09
CA PRO A 321 -28.05 -16.31 9.15
C PRO A 321 -26.83 -15.46 9.54
N LYS A 322 -26.34 -14.58 8.64
CA LYS A 322 -25.26 -13.65 9.00
C LYS A 322 -25.79 -12.45 9.78
N VAL A 323 -26.96 -11.94 9.41
CA VAL A 323 -27.61 -10.81 10.09
C VAL A 323 -28.05 -11.23 11.49
N GLU A 324 -28.66 -12.41 11.62
CA GLU A 324 -29.04 -13.02 12.90
C GLU A 324 -27.83 -13.19 13.81
N ALA A 325 -26.76 -13.85 13.35
CA ALA A 325 -25.57 -14.10 14.17
C ALA A 325 -24.84 -12.81 14.60
N ILE A 326 -24.85 -11.76 13.77
CA ILE A 326 -24.35 -10.43 14.15
C ILE A 326 -25.30 -9.80 15.19
N GLY A 327 -26.61 -9.93 15.00
CA GLY A 327 -27.64 -9.42 15.90
C GLY A 327 -27.60 -10.03 17.31
N GLU A 328 -27.50 -11.36 17.38
CA GLU A 328 -27.26 -12.14 18.61
C GLU A 328 -25.98 -11.68 19.32
N SER A 329 -24.94 -11.30 18.57
CA SER A 329 -23.68 -10.72 19.07
C SER A 329 -23.81 -9.23 19.41
N ARG A 330 -25.01 -8.75 19.73
CA ARG A 330 -25.37 -7.34 19.99
C ARG A 330 -24.99 -6.39 18.86
N GLY A 331 -25.07 -6.82 17.61
CA GLY A 331 -24.77 -6.01 16.43
C GLY A 331 -25.99 -5.31 15.82
N VAL A 332 -25.72 -4.38 14.90
CA VAL A 332 -26.67 -3.84 13.91
C VAL A 332 -25.97 -3.70 12.57
N VAL A 333 -26.69 -4.07 11.52
CA VAL A 333 -26.25 -3.94 10.14
C VAL A 333 -27.04 -2.83 9.45
N TYR A 334 -26.36 -1.79 8.99
CA TYR A 334 -26.95 -0.67 8.24
C TYR A 334 -26.62 -0.84 6.76
N ILE A 335 -27.64 -0.97 5.92
CA ILE A 335 -27.50 -1.25 4.47
C ILE A 335 -28.28 -0.22 3.65
N PRO A 336 -27.97 -0.03 2.35
CA PRO A 336 -28.58 1.04 1.55
C PRO A 336 -30.11 0.98 1.58
N ASP A 337 -30.75 2.13 1.72
CA ASP A 337 -32.21 2.26 1.82
C ASP A 337 -32.96 1.68 0.62
N ASP A 338 -32.31 1.64 -0.55
CA ASP A 338 -32.82 1.07 -1.78
C ASP A 338 -32.60 -0.45 -1.92
N ASP A 339 -31.86 -1.08 -1.01
CA ASP A 339 -31.37 -2.46 -1.13
C ASP A 339 -32.46 -3.54 -1.14
N GLN A 340 -32.27 -4.59 -1.94
CA GLN A 340 -33.24 -5.67 -2.08
C GLN A 340 -33.35 -6.54 -0.82
N PHE A 341 -32.25 -6.75 -0.09
CA PHE A 341 -32.28 -7.50 1.18
C PHE A 341 -33.15 -6.80 2.21
N LEU A 342 -33.00 -5.47 2.34
CA LEU A 342 -33.80 -4.65 3.26
C LEU A 342 -35.29 -4.71 2.91
N ARG A 343 -35.63 -4.63 1.62
CA ARG A 343 -37.03 -4.72 1.15
C ARG A 343 -37.65 -6.09 1.41
N ASN A 344 -36.90 -7.17 1.21
CA ASN A 344 -37.40 -8.54 1.34
C ASN A 344 -37.64 -8.94 2.80
N HIS A 345 -36.87 -8.39 3.75
CA HIS A 345 -36.92 -8.75 5.18
C HIS A 345 -37.42 -7.63 6.09
N ARG A 346 -38.13 -6.63 5.53
CA ARG A 346 -38.64 -5.49 6.31
C ARG A 346 -39.69 -5.88 7.35
N ASP A 347 -40.55 -6.83 6.99
CA ASP A 347 -41.67 -7.30 7.81
C ASP A 347 -41.33 -8.60 8.58
N ASP A 348 -40.07 -9.03 8.51
CA ASP A 348 -39.50 -10.21 9.16
C ASP A 348 -38.94 -9.79 10.53
N PRO A 349 -39.59 -10.16 11.67
CA PRO A 349 -39.22 -9.64 12.98
C PRO A 349 -37.81 -10.06 13.42
N ASP A 350 -37.39 -11.27 13.04
CA ASP A 350 -36.12 -11.87 13.46
C ASP A 350 -34.94 -11.21 12.74
N VAL A 351 -35.17 -10.63 11.56
CA VAL A 351 -34.15 -9.95 10.74
C VAL A 351 -34.20 -8.42 10.92
N SER A 352 -35.39 -7.81 10.92
CA SER A 352 -35.60 -6.36 11.02
C SER A 352 -35.19 -5.75 12.37
N ALA A 353 -35.04 -6.56 13.42
CA ALA A 353 -34.43 -6.13 14.68
C ALA A 353 -32.94 -5.75 14.52
N TYR A 354 -32.25 -6.36 13.56
CA TYR A 354 -30.79 -6.32 13.39
C TYR A 354 -30.33 -5.71 12.07
N VAL A 355 -31.19 -5.56 11.06
CA VAL A 355 -30.90 -4.83 9.82
C VAL A 355 -31.72 -3.54 9.72
N ARG A 356 -31.10 -2.44 9.29
CA ARG A 356 -31.71 -1.10 9.21
C ARG A 356 -31.30 -0.35 7.93
N PRO A 357 -32.11 0.61 7.44
CA PRO A 357 -31.70 1.53 6.39
C PRO A 357 -30.47 2.34 6.82
N MET A 358 -29.60 2.65 5.87
CA MET A 358 -28.32 3.33 6.11
C MET A 358 -28.51 4.74 6.66
N THR A 359 -29.56 5.45 6.21
CA THR A 359 -29.92 6.77 6.74
C THR A 359 -30.13 6.78 8.25
N ALA A 360 -30.75 5.73 8.83
CA ALA A 360 -31.02 5.64 10.26
C ALA A 360 -29.76 5.52 11.15
N PHE A 361 -28.57 5.28 10.57
CA PHE A 361 -27.33 5.05 11.30
C PHE A 361 -26.97 6.19 12.27
N ILE A 362 -26.99 7.44 11.79
CA ILE A 362 -26.54 8.59 12.58
C ILE A 362 -27.57 8.96 13.65
N SER A 363 -28.88 8.86 13.36
CA SER A 363 -29.93 9.05 14.36
C SER A 363 -29.87 7.99 15.46
N ASP A 364 -29.75 6.71 15.10
CA ASP A 364 -29.67 5.60 16.06
C ASP A 364 -28.44 5.74 16.97
N LEU A 365 -27.29 6.12 16.41
CA LEU A 365 -26.06 6.33 17.16
C LEU A 365 -26.19 7.51 18.14
N ARG A 366 -26.77 8.63 17.70
CA ARG A 366 -27.05 9.79 18.58
C ARG A 366 -27.97 9.40 19.74
N ASP A 367 -29.00 8.59 19.49
CA ASP A 367 -29.92 8.14 20.53
C ASP A 367 -29.30 7.11 21.48
N ALA A 368 -28.45 6.20 20.99
CA ALA A 368 -27.66 5.31 21.83
C ALA A 368 -26.69 6.09 22.75
N ILE A 369 -26.06 7.16 22.25
CA ILE A 369 -25.21 8.06 23.05
C ILE A 369 -26.04 8.81 24.11
N ARG A 370 -27.24 9.30 23.76
CA ARG A 370 -28.16 9.96 24.70
C ARG A 370 -28.63 9.02 25.80
N LEU A 371 -29.02 7.79 25.46
CA LEU A 371 -29.44 6.77 26.42
C LEU A 371 -28.32 6.45 27.42
N GLY A 372 -27.07 6.31 26.94
CA GLY A 372 -25.89 6.11 27.80
C GLY A 372 -25.59 7.28 28.76
N LYS A 373 -26.12 8.48 28.51
CA LYS A 373 -26.08 9.61 29.46
C LYS A 373 -27.22 9.55 30.47
N ALA A 374 -28.41 9.07 30.08
CA ALA A 374 -29.54 8.92 30.98
C ALA A 374 -29.36 7.76 31.98
N THR A 375 -28.59 6.73 31.62
CA THR A 375 -28.25 5.59 32.50
C THR A 375 -27.04 5.83 33.39
N ALA A 376 -26.31 6.93 33.21
CA ALA A 376 -25.17 7.28 34.05
C ALA A 376 -25.63 7.80 35.41
N ILE A 377 -25.44 7.01 36.46
CA ILE A 377 -25.70 7.43 37.84
C ILE A 377 -24.76 8.60 38.17
N PRO A 378 -25.28 9.76 38.63
CA PRO A 378 -24.43 10.86 39.10
C PRO A 378 -23.55 10.38 40.26
N ARG A 379 -22.25 10.66 40.19
CA ARG A 379 -21.31 10.42 41.30
C ARG A 379 -21.33 11.56 42.32
#